data_AF-A0A075GUX1-F1
#
_entry.id   AF-A0A075GUX1-F1
#
_cell.length_a   1.000
_cell.length_b   1.000
_cell.length_c   1.000
_cell.angle_alpha   90.00
_cell.angle_beta   90.00
_cell.angle_gamma   90.00
#
_symmetry.space_group_name_H-M   'P 1'
#
loop_
_entity.id
_entity.type
_entity.pdbx_description
1 polymer ?
#
loop_
_entity_poly.entity_id
_entity_poly.type
_entity_poly.pdbx_seq_one_letter_code
_entity_poly.pdbx_strand_id
1 'polypeptide(L)'
;MNLSFKSVKSIFRKQNGFSKRAPLTDKMEADVMSKLEREDFKSLTNKDIPALISILTFARNHIRWNAVNALQRLDLEESHMDELVELLKSKHVDDRLGACMAFCHIREPKAIPGLIKLVKDYHWPIRSNARIALAELYFFTNDKRAGKVLLKSNL
;
A
#
# COMPACT_ATOMS: atom_id res chain seq x y z
N MET A 1 -12.89 24.75 -5.33
CA MET A 1 -11.96 25.26 -4.31
C MET A 1 -10.76 24.33 -4.27
N ASN A 2 -9.68 24.67 -4.97
CA ASN A 2 -8.51 23.79 -5.11
C ASN A 2 -7.58 23.98 -3.91
N LEU A 3 -7.73 23.12 -2.89
CA LEU A 3 -6.75 23.04 -1.81
C LEU A 3 -5.42 22.56 -2.39
N SER A 4 -4.33 23.28 -2.09
CA SER A 4 -2.99 22.86 -2.52
C SER A 4 -2.65 21.50 -1.92
N PHE A 5 -1.80 20.71 -2.60
CA PHE A 5 -1.30 19.43 -2.09
C PHE A 5 -0.73 19.55 -0.65
N LYS A 6 -0.04 20.66 -0.36
CA LYS A 6 0.46 21.00 0.99
C LYS A 6 -0.66 21.16 2.01
N SER A 7 -1.77 21.79 1.62
CA SER A 7 -2.94 22.03 2.49
C SER A 7 -3.69 20.74 2.79
N VAL A 8 -3.90 19.88 1.79
CA VAL A 8 -4.54 18.57 1.99
C VAL A 8 -3.68 17.69 2.88
N LYS A 9 -2.37 17.59 2.62
CA LYS A 9 -1.44 16.81 3.43
C LYS A 9 -1.32 17.33 4.86
N SER A 10 -1.34 18.65 5.09
CA SER A 10 -1.31 19.25 6.43
C SER A 10 -2.57 18.94 7.24
N ILE A 11 -3.74 18.99 6.60
CA ILE A 11 -5.02 18.62 7.22
C ILE A 11 -5.04 17.12 7.55
N PHE A 12 -4.59 16.27 6.61
CA PHE A 12 -4.45 14.83 6.83
C PHE A 12 -3.41 14.50 7.91
N ARG A 13 -2.25 15.19 7.96
CA ARG A 13 -1.21 15.05 9.00
C ARG A 13 -1.73 15.37 10.40
N LYS A 14 -2.57 16.41 10.55
CA LYS A 14 -3.14 16.81 11.84
C LYS A 14 -4.26 15.88 12.34
N GLN A 15 -5.02 15.25 11.43
CA GLN A 15 -6.11 14.35 11.80
C GLN A 15 -5.66 12.88 11.98
N ASN A 16 -4.58 12.45 11.33
CA ASN A 16 -4.25 11.02 11.21
C ASN A 16 -2.91 10.58 11.82
N GLY A 17 -2.32 11.34 12.75
CA GLY A 17 -1.27 10.87 13.67
C GLY A 17 -0.25 9.88 13.06
N PHE A 18 0.47 10.29 12.02
CA PHE A 18 1.43 9.38 11.37
C PHE A 18 2.51 8.94 12.36
N SER A 19 2.58 7.61 12.51
CA SER A 19 3.61 6.86 13.21
C SER A 19 5.00 7.25 12.68
N LYS A 20 5.82 7.88 13.54
CA LYS A 20 7.30 7.87 13.63
C LYS A 20 8.17 7.69 12.35
N ARG A 21 7.71 8.00 11.14
CA ARG A 21 8.55 7.96 9.92
C ARG A 21 9.36 9.24 9.83
N ALA A 22 10.63 9.09 9.45
CA ALA A 22 11.52 10.21 9.15
C ALA A 22 10.85 11.18 8.17
N PRO A 23 11.10 12.50 8.27
CA PRO A 23 10.43 13.47 7.43
C PRO A 23 10.94 13.33 5.98
N LEU A 24 10.27 12.51 5.18
CA LEU A 24 10.34 12.61 3.73
C LEU A 24 9.99 14.05 3.36
N THR A 25 10.89 14.72 2.63
CA THR A 25 10.69 16.13 2.31
C THR A 25 9.42 16.28 1.47
N ASP A 26 8.61 17.30 1.77
CA ASP A 26 7.37 17.57 1.03
C ASP A 26 7.62 17.81 -0.48
N LYS A 27 8.88 18.10 -0.86
CA LYS A 27 9.31 18.22 -2.26
C LYS A 27 9.42 16.87 -2.97
N MET A 28 9.99 15.85 -2.32
CA MET A 28 10.17 14.52 -2.90
C MET A 28 8.81 13.86 -3.19
N GLU A 29 7.89 13.88 -2.23
CA GLU A 29 6.56 13.32 -2.47
C GLU A 29 5.78 14.11 -3.52
N ALA A 30 5.92 15.44 -3.59
CA ALA A 30 5.25 16.24 -4.61
C ALA A 30 5.77 15.92 -6.03
N ASP A 31 7.07 15.69 -6.18
CA ASP A 31 7.67 15.25 -7.45
C ASP A 31 7.13 13.88 -7.88
N VAL A 32 7.16 12.90 -6.96
CA VAL A 32 6.64 11.56 -7.22
C VAL A 32 5.13 11.60 -7.53
N MET A 33 4.35 12.37 -6.78
CA MET A 33 2.92 12.57 -7.06
C MET A 33 2.68 13.12 -8.46
N SER A 34 3.46 14.13 -8.90
CA SER A 34 3.32 14.69 -10.24
C SER A 34 3.66 13.67 -11.33
N LYS A 35 4.62 12.78 -11.10
CA LYS A 35 4.95 11.67 -12.00
C LYS A 35 3.81 10.65 -12.06
N LEU A 36 3.23 10.30 -10.90
CA LEU A 36 2.09 9.37 -10.83
C LEU A 36 0.83 9.93 -11.49
N GLU A 37 0.55 11.23 -11.35
CA GLU A 37 -0.58 11.90 -12.01
C GLU A 37 -0.45 11.92 -13.54
N ARG A 38 0.79 11.95 -14.06
CA ARG A 38 1.09 11.91 -15.49
C ARG A 38 1.36 10.49 -16.01
N GLU A 39 1.24 9.47 -15.15
CA GLU A 39 1.57 8.07 -15.45
C GLU A 39 3.01 7.89 -15.99
N ASP A 40 3.93 8.76 -15.60
CA ASP A 40 5.35 8.70 -16.00
C ASP A 40 6.12 7.71 -15.14
N PHE A 41 5.73 6.43 -15.22
CA PHE A 41 6.35 5.36 -14.45
C PHE A 41 7.81 5.10 -14.82
N LYS A 42 8.22 5.49 -16.04
CA LYS A 42 9.59 5.30 -16.53
C LYS A 42 10.59 6.22 -15.84
N SER A 43 10.14 7.37 -15.35
CA SER A 43 10.98 8.33 -14.63
C SER A 43 11.19 7.99 -13.14
N LEU A 44 10.45 7.00 -12.62
CA LEU A 44 10.55 6.56 -11.24
C LEU A 44 11.72 5.59 -11.06
N THR A 45 12.42 5.72 -9.94
CA THR A 45 13.61 4.93 -9.60
C THR A 45 13.49 4.38 -8.18
N ASN A 46 14.41 3.49 -7.78
CA ASN A 46 14.41 2.93 -6.42
C ASN A 46 14.51 4.01 -5.31
N LYS A 47 15.04 5.21 -5.63
CA LYS A 47 15.07 6.35 -4.70
C LYS A 47 13.68 6.90 -4.37
N ASP A 48 12.69 6.63 -5.22
CA ASP A 48 11.32 7.10 -5.06
C ASP A 48 10.46 6.14 -4.21
N ILE A 49 10.95 4.93 -3.93
CA ILE A 49 10.20 3.90 -3.17
C ILE A 49 9.65 4.42 -1.83
N PRO A 50 10.42 5.13 -0.99
CA PRO A 50 9.88 5.66 0.26
C PRO A 50 8.71 6.63 0.06
N ALA A 51 8.76 7.46 -0.99
CA ALA A 51 7.67 8.36 -1.33
C ALA A 51 6.47 7.60 -1.91
N LEU A 52 6.70 6.58 -2.73
CA LEU A 52 5.63 5.72 -3.25
C LEU A 52 4.89 5.00 -2.11
N ILE A 53 5.61 4.43 -1.14
CA ILE A 53 5.02 3.79 0.05
C ILE A 53 4.24 4.83 0.89
N SER A 54 4.79 6.03 1.06
CA SER A 54 4.09 7.14 1.74
C SER A 54 2.77 7.48 1.02
N ILE A 55 2.79 7.62 -0.31
CA ILE A 55 1.63 8.00 -1.13
C ILE A 55 0.47 7.00 -1.03
N LEU A 56 0.77 5.69 -0.86
CA LEU A 56 -0.25 4.66 -0.65
C LEU A 56 -1.18 4.95 0.55
N THR A 57 -0.69 5.72 1.54
CA THR A 57 -1.36 5.94 2.82
C THR A 57 -2.25 7.19 2.87
N PHE A 58 -2.22 8.05 1.87
CA PHE A 58 -3.01 9.30 1.87
C PHE A 58 -3.63 9.65 0.52
N ALA A 59 -3.14 9.07 -0.58
CA ALA A 59 -3.61 9.47 -1.89
C ALA A 59 -4.99 8.89 -2.22
N ARG A 60 -5.63 9.44 -3.26
CA ARG A 60 -6.89 8.89 -3.79
C ARG A 60 -6.63 7.57 -4.53
N ASN A 61 -7.66 6.74 -4.69
CA ASN A 61 -7.54 5.39 -5.26
C ASN A 61 -6.78 5.32 -6.60
N HIS A 62 -7.02 6.25 -7.53
CA HIS A 62 -6.32 6.25 -8.82
C HIS A 62 -4.80 6.46 -8.65
N ILE A 63 -4.38 7.38 -7.78
CA ILE A 63 -2.96 7.59 -7.47
C ILE A 63 -2.36 6.42 -6.70
N ARG A 64 -3.11 5.80 -5.78
CA ARG A 64 -2.63 4.59 -5.10
C ARG A 64 -2.37 3.47 -6.09
N TRP A 65 -3.26 3.27 -7.05
CA TRP A 65 -3.07 2.30 -8.13
C TRP A 65 -1.82 2.60 -8.95
N ASN A 66 -1.61 3.86 -9.31
CA ASN A 66 -0.39 4.28 -10.01
C ASN A 66 0.87 4.05 -9.16
N ALA A 67 0.80 4.28 -7.84
CA ALA A 67 1.91 4.01 -6.93
C ALA A 67 2.21 2.50 -6.82
N VAL A 68 1.19 1.64 -6.72
CA VAL A 68 1.35 0.17 -6.74
C VAL A 68 1.97 -0.30 -8.07
N ASN A 69 1.48 0.22 -9.19
CA ASN A 69 2.00 -0.05 -10.52
C ASN A 69 3.47 0.36 -10.68
N ALA A 70 3.87 1.46 -10.04
CA ALA A 70 5.26 1.89 -10.00
C ALA A 70 6.10 0.96 -9.12
N LEU A 71 5.65 0.65 -7.89
CA LEU A 71 6.35 -0.26 -6.98
C LEU A 71 6.59 -1.63 -7.61
N GLN A 72 5.63 -2.18 -8.35
CA GLN A 72 5.80 -3.47 -9.04
C GLN A 72 6.95 -3.48 -10.08
N ARG A 73 7.32 -2.32 -10.61
CA ARG A 73 8.39 -2.16 -11.63
C ARG A 73 9.77 -1.90 -11.02
N LEU A 74 9.84 -1.70 -9.71
CA LEU A 74 11.06 -1.33 -9.00
C LEU A 74 11.59 -2.53 -8.20
N ASP A 75 12.89 -2.50 -7.92
CA ASP A 75 13.52 -3.52 -7.07
C ASP A 75 13.32 -3.14 -5.61
N LEU A 76 12.36 -3.81 -4.95
CA LEU A 76 12.08 -3.60 -3.54
C LEU A 76 13.06 -4.41 -2.68
N GLU A 77 13.86 -3.69 -1.90
CA GLU A 77 14.65 -4.29 -0.82
C GLU A 77 13.76 -4.83 0.31
N GLU A 78 14.31 -5.75 1.12
CA GLU A 78 13.62 -6.37 2.25
C GLU A 78 13.05 -5.36 3.25
N SER A 79 13.75 -4.24 3.47
CA SER A 79 13.32 -3.14 4.35
C SER A 79 11.98 -2.52 3.89
N HIS A 80 11.78 -2.36 2.58
CA HIS A 80 10.54 -1.84 2.01
C HIS A 80 9.39 -2.86 2.15
N MET A 81 9.69 -4.15 2.03
CA MET A 81 8.72 -5.21 2.26
C MET A 81 8.26 -5.24 3.72
N ASP A 82 9.20 -5.19 4.66
CA ASP A 82 8.89 -5.16 6.09
C ASP A 82 8.06 -3.90 6.45
N GLU A 83 8.36 -2.77 5.82
CA GLU A 83 7.59 -1.54 5.95
C GLU A 83 6.14 -1.68 5.47
N LEU A 84 5.91 -2.26 4.29
CA LEU A 84 4.57 -2.55 3.77
C LEU A 84 3.83 -3.55 4.66
N VAL A 85 4.53 -4.58 5.18
CA VAL A 85 3.95 -5.55 6.11
C VAL A 85 3.49 -4.88 7.41
N GLU A 86 4.23 -3.90 7.91
CA GLU A 86 3.84 -3.17 9.11
C GLU A 86 2.60 -2.30 8.90
N LEU A 87 2.44 -1.70 7.70
CA LEU A 87 1.24 -0.94 7.36
C LEU A 87 -0.04 -1.77 7.41
N LEU A 88 0.01 -3.09 7.15
CA LEU A 88 -1.14 -3.98 7.32
C LEU A 88 -1.67 -4.01 8.77
N LYS A 89 -0.85 -3.69 9.76
CA LYS A 89 -1.20 -3.69 11.18
C LYS A 89 -1.66 -2.31 11.68
N SER A 90 -1.65 -1.30 10.82
CA SER A 90 -1.96 0.08 11.21
C SER A 90 -3.39 0.22 11.73
N LYS A 91 -3.59 1.13 12.68
CA LYS A 91 -4.92 1.54 13.14
C LYS A 91 -5.66 2.37 12.09
N HIS A 92 -4.94 2.99 11.16
CA HIS A 92 -5.52 3.84 10.12
C HIS A 92 -5.98 3.01 8.91
N VAL A 93 -7.21 3.26 8.45
CA VAL A 93 -7.79 2.56 7.29
C VAL A 93 -6.93 2.76 6.04
N ASP A 94 -6.46 3.98 5.83
CA ASP A 94 -5.76 4.33 4.60
C ASP A 94 -4.42 3.61 4.48
N ASP A 95 -3.67 3.47 5.58
CA ASP A 95 -2.45 2.68 5.67
C ASP A 95 -2.69 1.22 5.28
N ARG A 96 -3.68 0.59 5.92
CA ARG A 96 -4.02 -0.81 5.68
C ARG A 96 -4.50 -1.03 4.25
N LEU A 97 -5.33 -0.13 3.73
CA LEU A 97 -5.81 -0.19 2.36
C LEU A 97 -4.66 -0.07 1.35
N GLY A 98 -3.77 0.90 1.55
CA GLY A 98 -2.59 1.09 0.70
C GLY A 98 -1.69 -0.15 0.66
N ALA A 99 -1.41 -0.72 1.83
CA ALA A 99 -0.62 -1.95 1.93
C ALA A 99 -1.33 -3.16 1.28
N CYS A 100 -2.63 -3.34 1.52
CA CYS A 100 -3.40 -4.40 0.87
C CYS A 100 -3.36 -4.29 -0.66
N MET A 101 -3.55 -3.09 -1.21
CA MET A 101 -3.46 -2.88 -2.65
C MET A 101 -2.07 -3.21 -3.19
N ALA A 102 -1.01 -2.86 -2.46
CA ALA A 102 0.36 -3.17 -2.87
C ALA A 102 0.60 -4.69 -2.93
N PHE A 103 0.15 -5.44 -1.91
CA PHE A 103 0.31 -6.90 -1.88
C PHE A 103 -0.61 -7.68 -2.82
N CYS A 104 -1.55 -7.04 -3.50
CA CYS A 104 -2.23 -7.67 -4.65
C CYS A 104 -1.24 -7.92 -5.82
N HIS A 105 -0.20 -7.10 -5.94
CA HIS A 105 0.78 -7.18 -7.04
C HIS A 105 2.17 -7.59 -6.58
N ILE A 106 2.53 -7.25 -5.34
CA ILE A 106 3.77 -7.65 -4.69
C ILE A 106 3.58 -9.05 -4.09
N ARG A 107 4.29 -10.02 -4.66
CA ARG A 107 4.18 -11.45 -4.30
C ARG A 107 5.06 -11.80 -3.10
N GLU A 108 4.95 -11.05 -2.01
CA GLU A 108 5.75 -11.21 -0.80
C GLU A 108 5.04 -12.13 0.22
N PRO A 109 5.50 -13.38 0.44
CA PRO A 109 4.86 -14.32 1.36
C PRO A 109 4.86 -13.88 2.83
N LYS A 110 5.78 -12.99 3.25
CA LYS A 110 5.78 -12.41 4.61
C LYS A 110 4.49 -11.64 4.92
N ALA A 111 3.77 -11.16 3.91
CA ALA A 111 2.51 -10.45 4.09
C ALA A 111 1.34 -11.36 4.52
N ILE A 112 1.43 -12.67 4.26
CA ILE A 112 0.32 -13.61 4.46
C ILE A 112 -0.30 -13.52 5.86
N PRO A 113 0.45 -13.58 6.98
CA PRO A 113 -0.15 -13.49 8.31
C PRO A 113 -0.91 -12.18 8.58
N GLY A 114 -0.44 -11.06 8.01
CA GLY A 114 -1.11 -9.77 8.08
C GLY A 114 -2.41 -9.76 7.28
N LEU A 115 -2.34 -10.20 6.02
CA LEU A 115 -3.50 -10.27 5.12
C LEU A 115 -4.60 -11.21 5.66
N ILE A 116 -4.24 -12.34 6.28
CA ILE A 116 -5.19 -13.25 6.95
C ILE A 116 -5.99 -12.54 8.04
N LYS A 117 -5.40 -11.59 8.78
CA LYS A 117 -6.16 -10.82 9.79
C LYS A 117 -7.14 -9.85 9.11
N LEU A 118 -6.73 -9.25 8.00
CA LEU A 118 -7.50 -8.23 7.29
C LEU A 118 -8.70 -8.75 6.49
N VAL A 119 -8.82 -10.06 6.28
CA VAL A 119 -10.07 -10.63 5.71
C VAL A 119 -11.28 -10.39 6.61
N LYS A 120 -11.07 -10.08 7.90
CA LYS A 120 -12.10 -9.72 8.87
C LYS A 120 -12.09 -8.22 9.22
N ASP A 121 -11.40 -7.40 8.44
CA ASP A 121 -11.37 -5.94 8.66
C ASP A 121 -12.78 -5.34 8.62
N TYR A 122 -13.05 -4.32 9.44
CA TYR A 122 -14.36 -3.66 9.43
C TYR A 122 -14.62 -2.94 8.10
N HIS A 123 -13.59 -2.49 7.40
CA HIS A 123 -13.71 -1.77 6.13
C HIS A 123 -13.80 -2.75 4.94
N TRP A 124 -14.91 -2.68 4.20
CA TRP A 124 -15.18 -3.61 3.10
C TRP A 124 -14.09 -3.69 2.01
N PRO A 125 -13.48 -2.56 1.54
CA PRO A 125 -12.45 -2.59 0.53
C PRO A 125 -11.20 -3.34 1.01
N ILE A 126 -10.87 -3.23 2.31
CA ILE A 126 -9.72 -3.93 2.89
C ILE A 126 -9.98 -5.45 2.88
N ARG A 127 -11.17 -5.89 3.30
CA ARG A 127 -11.53 -7.32 3.23
C ARG A 127 -11.42 -7.88 1.82
N SER A 128 -11.93 -7.14 0.83
CA SER A 128 -11.89 -7.53 -0.57
C SER A 128 -10.46 -7.65 -1.07
N ASN A 129 -9.64 -6.60 -0.91
CA ASN A 129 -8.24 -6.61 -1.34
C ASN A 129 -7.41 -7.66 -0.60
N ALA A 130 -7.63 -7.89 0.69
CA ALA A 130 -6.94 -8.93 1.44
C ALA A 130 -7.21 -10.33 0.88
N ARG A 131 -8.46 -10.64 0.47
CA ARG A 131 -8.79 -11.91 -0.17
C ARG A 131 -8.15 -12.04 -1.55
N ILE A 132 -8.13 -10.97 -2.34
CA ILE A 132 -7.46 -10.95 -3.65
C ILE A 132 -5.96 -11.21 -3.49
N ALA A 133 -5.29 -10.45 -2.62
CA ALA A 133 -3.86 -10.62 -2.35
C ALA A 133 -3.52 -12.04 -1.85
N LEU A 134 -4.35 -12.63 -0.98
CA LEU A 134 -4.17 -14.03 -0.56
C LEU A 134 -4.38 -15.03 -1.70
N ALA A 135 -5.31 -14.79 -2.62
CA ALA A 135 -5.51 -15.62 -3.80
C ALA A 135 -4.31 -15.58 -4.75
N GLU A 136 -3.80 -14.38 -5.04
CA GLU A 136 -2.59 -14.17 -5.84
C GLU A 136 -1.38 -14.87 -5.18
N LEU A 137 -1.15 -14.64 -3.89
CA LEU A 137 -0.06 -15.29 -3.16
C LEU A 137 -0.19 -16.81 -3.16
N TYR A 138 -1.40 -17.36 -2.95
CA TYR A 138 -1.60 -18.81 -3.03
C TYR A 138 -1.30 -19.35 -4.43
N PHE A 139 -1.76 -18.67 -5.48
CA PHE A 139 -1.51 -19.06 -6.86
C PHE A 139 -0.01 -19.11 -7.19
N PHE A 140 0.77 -18.13 -6.75
CA PHE A 140 2.21 -18.07 -7.06
C PHE A 140 3.09 -18.90 -6.15
N THR A 141 2.74 -19.03 -4.87
CA THR A 141 3.62 -19.62 -3.85
C THR A 141 3.17 -21.01 -3.39
N ASN A 142 1.91 -21.37 -3.68
CA ASN A 142 1.23 -22.54 -3.12
C ASN A 142 1.24 -22.56 -1.57
N ASP A 143 1.33 -21.40 -0.92
CA ASP A 143 1.32 -21.30 0.53
C ASP A 143 -0.06 -21.65 1.09
N LYS A 144 -0.14 -22.80 1.75
CA LYS A 144 -1.37 -23.36 2.33
C LYS A 144 -2.01 -22.44 3.37
N ARG A 145 -1.26 -21.54 4.02
CA ARG A 145 -1.81 -20.54 4.95
C ARG A 145 -2.77 -19.61 4.20
N ALA A 146 -2.40 -19.17 3.00
CA ALA A 146 -3.25 -18.35 2.15
C ALA A 146 -4.45 -19.15 1.60
N GLY A 147 -4.20 -20.36 1.08
CA GLY A 147 -5.26 -21.24 0.55
C GLY A 147 -6.34 -21.61 1.58
N LYS A 148 -5.96 -21.87 2.83
CA LYS A 148 -6.91 -22.23 3.91
C LYS A 148 -7.97 -21.16 4.17
N VAL A 149 -7.60 -19.88 4.00
CA VAL A 149 -8.54 -18.76 4.19
C VAL A 149 -9.54 -18.68 3.05
N LEU A 150 -9.10 -18.96 1.82
CA LEU A 150 -9.98 -18.93 0.63
C LEU A 150 -11.03 -20.05 0.69
N LEU A 151 -10.63 -21.26 1.09
CA LEU A 151 -11.51 -22.43 1.16
C LEU A 151 -12.54 -22.37 2.30
N LYS A 152 -12.24 -21.67 3.40
CA LYS A 152 -13.15 -21.53 4.55
C LYS A 152 -14.19 -20.42 4.41
N SER A 153 -14.14 -19.64 3.33
CA SER A 153 -14.93 -18.41 3.20
C SER A 153 -16.15 -18.56 2.27
N ASN A 154 -16.67 -19.79 2.15
CA ASN A 154 -17.92 -20.15 1.45
C ASN A 154 -19.10 -20.39 2.43
N LEU A 155 -19.10 -19.76 3.60
CA LEU A 155 -20.21 -19.79 4.57
C LEU A 155 -20.53 -18.37 5.06
#